data_AF-A0A1I0DGA8-F1
#
_entry.id   AF-A0A1I0DGA8-F1
#
_cell.length_a   1.000
_cell.length_b   1.000
_cell.length_c   1.000
_cell.angle_alpha   90.00
_cell.angle_beta   90.00
_cell.angle_gamma   90.00
#
_symmetry.space_group_name_H-M   'P 1'
#
loop_
_entity.id
_entity.type
_entity.pdbx_description
1 polymer ?
#
loop_
_entity_poly.entity_id
_entity_poly.type
_entity_poly.pdbx_seq_one_letter_code
_entity_poly.pdbx_strand_id
1 'polypeptide(L)'
;MRPSAMSLLLLALLALTGCGQNTPVTAYKAFHAQVQKRDYKKAYAALSQATQEQIAGQAQAVQQASGGAVKAEPYELFFSNSALPPDVTEATLLREEGDKATVRVLFSGQTREVRLVREGSEWKIDLSDSIKP
;
A
#
# COMPACT_ATOMS: atom_id res chain seq x y z
N MET A 1 -38.17 -33.65 -36.32
CA MET A 1 -36.87 -33.04 -36.69
C MET A 1 -36.64 -31.88 -35.73
N ARG A 2 -35.64 -32.00 -34.86
CA ARG A 2 -35.36 -31.07 -33.76
C ARG A 2 -34.47 -29.93 -34.28
N PRO A 3 -34.87 -28.65 -34.20
CA PRO A 3 -33.93 -27.56 -34.37
C PRO A 3 -33.16 -27.35 -33.06
N SER A 4 -31.85 -27.32 -33.21
CA SER A 4 -30.80 -27.20 -32.19
C SER A 4 -30.95 -25.95 -31.32
N ALA A 5 -31.28 -26.14 -30.04
CA ALA A 5 -31.08 -25.13 -28.99
C ALA A 5 -29.67 -25.31 -28.40
N MET A 6 -28.65 -24.97 -29.18
CA MET A 6 -27.24 -25.16 -28.82
C MET A 6 -26.52 -23.83 -29.02
N SER A 7 -26.63 -22.88 -28.07
CA SER A 7 -25.82 -21.63 -28.06
C SER A 7 -26.02 -20.75 -26.80
N LEU A 8 -26.15 -21.29 -25.59
CA LEU A 8 -26.35 -20.45 -24.39
C LEU A 8 -25.60 -20.94 -23.13
N LEU A 9 -24.39 -21.50 -23.30
CA LEU A 9 -23.57 -21.94 -22.16
C LEU A 9 -22.08 -21.60 -22.32
N LEU A 10 -21.77 -20.40 -22.81
CA LEU A 10 -20.39 -19.92 -22.99
C LEU A 10 -20.09 -18.60 -22.24
N LEU A 11 -20.93 -18.16 -21.30
CA LEU A 11 -20.78 -16.86 -20.63
C LEU A 11 -20.19 -16.91 -19.19
N ALA A 12 -19.53 -17.99 -18.79
CA ALA A 12 -19.02 -18.15 -17.41
C ALA A 12 -17.49 -18.27 -17.29
N LEU A 13 -16.70 -17.81 -18.27
CA LEU A 13 -15.23 -17.96 -18.27
C LEU A 13 -14.41 -16.65 -18.29
N LEU A 14 -15.00 -15.48 -18.00
CA LEU A 14 -14.26 -14.21 -17.98
C LEU A 14 -13.55 -13.87 -16.66
N ALA A 15 -13.46 -14.80 -15.69
CA ALA A 15 -12.77 -14.56 -14.42
C ALA A 15 -11.26 -14.93 -14.42
N LEU A 16 -10.63 -15.05 -15.59
CA LEU A 16 -9.21 -15.38 -15.75
C LEU A 16 -8.45 -14.29 -16.53
N THR A 17 -8.55 -13.03 -16.10
CA THR A 17 -7.56 -12.02 -16.48
C THR A 17 -6.39 -12.04 -15.50
N GLY A 18 -5.46 -12.96 -15.75
CA GLY A 18 -4.12 -12.92 -15.18
C GLY A 18 -3.30 -11.77 -15.78
N CYS A 19 -3.51 -10.56 -15.25
CA CYS A 19 -2.54 -9.47 -15.20
C CYS A 19 -2.72 -8.87 -13.79
N GLY A 20 -1.65 -8.83 -12.99
CA GLY A 20 -1.73 -8.52 -11.55
C GLY A 20 -2.67 -7.35 -11.26
N GLN A 21 -3.86 -7.65 -10.72
CA GLN A 21 -4.89 -6.64 -10.53
C GLN A 21 -4.35 -5.56 -9.59
N ASN A 22 -4.38 -4.30 -10.02
CA ASN A 22 -4.06 -3.17 -9.15
C ASN A 22 -5.25 -2.88 -8.22
N THR A 23 -5.36 -3.68 -7.16
CA THR A 23 -6.37 -3.53 -6.10
C THR A 23 -5.71 -2.96 -4.84
N PRO A 24 -6.50 -2.41 -3.89
CA PRO A 24 -5.94 -1.96 -2.63
C PRO A 24 -5.17 -3.07 -1.87
N VAL A 25 -5.70 -4.30 -1.93
CA VAL A 25 -5.10 -5.46 -1.25
C VAL A 25 -3.76 -5.86 -1.88
N THR A 26 -3.66 -5.87 -3.22
CA THR A 26 -2.38 -6.21 -3.88
C THR A 26 -1.33 -5.11 -3.67
N ALA A 27 -1.75 -3.83 -3.69
CA ALA A 27 -0.87 -2.70 -3.37
C ALA A 27 -0.33 -2.79 -1.93
N TYR A 28 -1.20 -3.09 -0.95
CA TYR A 28 -0.78 -3.32 0.42
C TYR A 28 0.24 -4.47 0.54
N LYS A 29 -0.04 -5.62 -0.07
CA LYS A 29 0.88 -6.78 -0.05
C LYS A 29 2.22 -6.44 -0.70
N ALA A 30 2.23 -5.68 -1.80
CA ALA A 30 3.44 -5.23 -2.45
C ALA A 30 4.28 -4.30 -1.56
N PHE A 31 3.64 -3.31 -0.92
CA PHE A 31 4.30 -2.44 0.06
C PHE A 31 4.89 -3.24 1.23
N HIS A 32 4.10 -4.13 1.86
CA HIS A 32 4.59 -4.96 2.97
C HIS A 32 5.80 -5.79 2.57
N ALA A 33 5.78 -6.40 1.37
CA ALA A 33 6.91 -7.16 0.85
C ALA A 33 8.16 -6.29 0.60
N GLN A 34 8.00 -5.03 0.17
CA GLN A 34 9.12 -4.10 0.01
C GLN A 34 9.73 -3.75 1.37
N VAL A 35 8.90 -3.52 2.40
CA VAL A 35 9.37 -3.26 3.76
C VAL A 35 10.11 -4.48 4.34
N GLN A 36 9.55 -5.69 4.20
CA GLN A 36 10.22 -6.94 4.63
C GLN A 36 11.59 -7.13 4.00
N LYS A 37 11.72 -6.80 2.71
CA LYS A 37 12.97 -6.88 1.94
C LYS A 37 13.92 -5.72 2.21
N ARG A 38 13.55 -4.76 3.05
CA ARG A 38 14.27 -3.49 3.28
C ARG A 38 14.50 -2.68 2.00
N ASP A 39 13.63 -2.85 1.00
CA ASP A 39 13.62 -2.03 -0.21
C ASP A 39 12.87 -0.71 0.08
N TYR A 40 13.44 0.07 1.01
CA TYR A 40 12.79 1.24 1.59
C TYR A 40 12.53 2.35 0.59
N LYS A 41 13.35 2.44 -0.46
CA LYS A 41 13.10 3.37 -1.56
C LYS A 41 11.80 3.03 -2.30
N LYS A 42 11.56 1.75 -2.61
CA LYS A 42 10.29 1.33 -3.22
C LYS A 42 9.12 1.42 -2.25
N ALA A 43 9.33 1.02 -0.99
CA ALA A 43 8.30 1.14 0.05
C ALA A 43 7.84 2.59 0.21
N TYR A 44 8.79 3.53 0.22
CA TYR A 44 8.49 4.97 0.27
C TYR A 44 7.71 5.45 -0.96
N ALA A 45 8.09 5.01 -2.17
CA ALA A 45 7.37 5.36 -3.40
C ALA A 45 5.95 4.78 -3.49
N ALA A 46 5.62 3.79 -2.66
CA ALA A 46 4.28 3.24 -2.52
C ALA A 46 3.40 4.00 -1.51
N LEU A 47 3.96 4.96 -0.76
CA LEU A 47 3.20 5.85 0.13
C LEU A 47 2.48 6.93 -0.70
N SER A 48 1.36 7.45 -0.17
CA SER A 48 0.63 8.58 -0.77
C SER A 48 1.52 9.82 -0.85
N GLN A 49 1.25 10.71 -1.80
CA GLN A 49 1.96 11.98 -1.92
C GLN A 49 1.88 12.78 -0.60
N ALA A 50 0.69 12.85 0.01
CA ALA A 50 0.50 13.51 1.29
C ALA A 50 1.38 12.93 2.41
N THR A 51 1.53 11.60 2.46
CA THR A 51 2.42 10.93 3.42
C THR A 51 3.88 11.26 3.13
N GLN A 52 4.30 11.23 1.87
CA GLN A 52 5.68 11.56 1.47
C GLN A 52 6.04 13.01 1.82
N GLU A 53 5.13 13.95 1.62
CA GLU A 53 5.33 15.37 1.96
C GLU A 53 5.53 15.58 3.46
N GLN A 54 4.74 14.91 4.31
CA GLN A 54 4.92 14.97 5.75
C GLN A 54 6.27 14.40 6.19
N ILE A 55 6.69 13.25 5.64
CA ILE A 55 7.99 12.64 5.95
C ILE A 55 9.13 13.56 5.49
N ALA A 56 9.02 14.15 4.30
CA ALA A 56 10.00 15.11 3.80
C ALA A 56 10.11 16.35 4.69
N GLY A 57 8.99 16.88 5.19
CA GLY A 57 8.96 17.97 6.16
C GLY A 57 9.69 17.64 7.46
N GLN A 58 9.48 16.43 8.01
CA GLN A 58 10.20 15.96 9.20
C GLN A 58 11.70 15.81 8.94
N ALA A 59 12.08 15.26 7.79
CA ALA A 59 13.47 15.13 7.39
C ALA A 59 14.16 16.50 7.30
N GLN A 60 13.49 17.49 6.71
CA GLN A 60 13.98 18.86 6.64
C GLN A 60 14.15 19.48 8.03
N ALA A 61 13.20 19.25 8.95
CA ALA A 61 13.29 19.74 10.32
C ALA A 61 14.51 19.14 11.06
N VAL A 62 14.76 17.84 10.90
CA VAL A 62 15.94 17.16 11.46
C VAL A 62 17.24 17.71 10.88
N GLN A 63 17.28 17.94 9.56
CA GLN A 63 18.44 18.53 8.91
C GLN A 63 18.74 19.93 9.45
N GLN A 64 17.72 20.77 9.61
CA GLN A 64 17.87 22.12 10.17
C GLN A 64 18.34 22.07 11.63
N ALA A 65 17.70 21.23 12.47
CA ALA A 65 18.05 21.10 13.89
C ALA A 65 19.48 20.57 14.11
N SER A 66 19.98 19.74 13.19
CA SER A 66 21.35 19.21 13.23
C SER A 66 22.41 20.13 12.62
N GLY A 67 22.03 21.34 12.17
CA GLY A 67 22.94 22.23 11.44
C GLY A 67 23.48 21.63 10.14
N GLY A 68 22.72 20.71 9.54
CA GLY A 68 23.12 19.98 8.34
C GLY A 68 24.09 18.81 8.57
N ALA A 69 24.35 18.41 9.83
CA ALA A 69 25.16 17.24 10.13
C ALA A 69 24.44 15.94 9.73
N VAL A 70 23.11 15.88 9.82
CA VAL A 70 22.30 14.78 9.29
C VAL A 70 21.86 15.12 7.87
N LYS A 71 22.34 14.34 6.89
CA LYS A 71 22.02 14.47 5.45
C LYS A 71 21.45 13.16 4.90
N ALA A 72 20.48 12.61 5.61
CA ALA A 72 19.81 11.37 5.20
C ALA A 72 18.61 11.69 4.33
N GLU A 73 18.35 10.83 3.35
CA GLU A 73 17.15 10.93 2.52
C GLU A 73 15.89 10.75 3.38
N PRO A 74 14.72 11.33 3.03
CA PRO A 74 13.51 11.23 3.85
C PRO A 74 13.11 9.79 4.20
N TYR A 75 13.26 8.86 3.26
CA TYR A 75 12.97 7.45 3.50
C TYR A 75 13.97 6.80 4.48
N GLU A 76 15.24 7.22 4.48
CA GLU A 76 16.24 6.69 5.40
C GLU A 76 15.89 7.08 6.83
N LEU A 77 15.52 8.34 7.06
CA LEU A 77 15.08 8.79 8.38
C LEU A 77 13.82 8.06 8.84
N PHE A 78 12.82 7.94 7.97
CA PHE A 78 11.56 7.26 8.29
C PHE A 78 11.72 5.77 8.66
N PHE A 79 12.60 5.05 7.95
CA PHE A 79 12.80 3.61 8.19
C PHE A 79 13.96 3.29 9.16
N SER A 80 14.83 4.26 9.50
CA SER A 80 16.07 4.05 10.28
C SER A 80 15.88 3.38 11.65
N ASN A 81 14.77 3.66 12.33
CA ASN A 81 14.48 3.16 13.68
C ASN A 81 13.23 2.28 13.75
N SER A 82 12.72 1.84 12.60
CA SER A 82 11.52 1.00 12.53
C SER A 82 11.90 -0.47 12.59
N ALA A 83 11.38 -1.19 13.57
CA ALA A 83 11.40 -2.65 13.54
C ALA A 83 10.68 -3.13 12.28
N LEU A 84 11.13 -4.26 11.70
CA LEU A 84 10.38 -4.86 10.60
C LEU A 84 8.96 -5.19 11.07
N PRO A 85 7.94 -4.92 10.25
CA PRO A 85 6.58 -5.31 10.59
C PRO A 85 6.51 -6.84 10.71
N PRO A 86 5.59 -7.38 11.52
CA PRO A 86 5.35 -8.82 11.53
C PRO A 86 4.81 -9.30 10.19
N ASP A 87 4.90 -10.61 9.95
CA ASP A 87 4.28 -11.24 8.79
C ASP A 87 2.76 -11.11 8.85
N VAL A 88 2.18 -10.83 7.69
CA VAL A 88 0.74 -10.70 7.51
C VAL A 88 0.17 -12.07 7.18
N THR A 89 -0.72 -12.56 8.04
CA THR A 89 -1.46 -13.80 7.81
C THR A 89 -2.59 -13.59 6.81
N GLU A 90 -3.26 -12.44 6.88
CA GLU A 90 -4.39 -12.12 6.00
C GLU A 90 -4.47 -10.62 5.70
N ALA A 91 -4.85 -10.28 4.47
CA ALA A 91 -5.20 -8.92 4.09
C ALA A 91 -6.49 -8.95 3.26
N THR A 92 -7.51 -8.23 3.71
CA THR A 92 -8.86 -8.21 3.12
C THR A 92 -9.33 -6.79 2.88
N LEU A 93 -10.03 -6.57 1.77
CA LEU A 93 -10.68 -5.29 1.51
C LEU A 93 -11.89 -5.15 2.43
N LEU A 94 -11.89 -4.13 3.28
CA LEU A 94 -12.99 -3.84 4.19
C LEU A 94 -14.01 -2.89 3.55
N ARG A 95 -13.50 -1.88 2.82
CA ARG A 95 -14.30 -0.83 2.18
C ARG A 95 -13.53 -0.24 1.00
N GLU A 96 -14.22 0.08 -0.08
CA GLU A 96 -13.71 0.85 -1.22
C GLU A 96 -14.79 1.86 -1.64
N GLU A 97 -14.43 3.13 -1.67
CA GLU A 97 -15.30 4.26 -1.98
C GLU A 97 -14.56 5.21 -2.94
N GLY A 98 -14.78 5.05 -4.25
CA GLY A 98 -14.14 5.87 -5.27
C GLY A 98 -12.62 5.73 -5.29
N ASP A 99 -11.93 6.78 -4.86
CA ASP A 99 -10.47 6.86 -4.79
C ASP A 99 -9.89 6.48 -3.42
N LYS A 100 -10.71 5.94 -2.51
CA LYS A 100 -10.29 5.55 -1.16
C LYS A 100 -10.61 4.10 -0.88
N ALA A 101 -9.75 3.44 -0.13
CA ALA A 101 -9.97 2.10 0.35
C ALA A 101 -9.42 1.89 1.76
N THR A 102 -10.05 0.97 2.49
CA THR A 102 -9.56 0.47 3.77
C THR A 102 -9.31 -1.03 3.65
N VAL A 103 -8.07 -1.44 3.90
CA VAL A 103 -7.66 -2.84 3.96
C VAL A 103 -7.50 -3.24 5.42
N ARG A 104 -8.18 -4.31 5.84
CA ARG A 104 -7.95 -4.96 7.12
C ARG A 104 -6.81 -5.95 6.99
N VAL A 105 -5.89 -5.92 7.94
CA VAL A 105 -4.69 -6.74 7.99
C VAL A 105 -4.66 -7.52 9.28
N LEU A 106 -4.49 -8.84 9.22
CA LEU A 106 -4.28 -9.73 10.36
C LEU A 106 -2.80 -10.12 10.45
N PHE A 107 -2.18 -9.89 11.60
CA PHE A 107 -0.81 -10.29 11.91
C PHE A 107 -0.74 -10.69 13.39
N SER A 108 -0.07 -11.80 13.71
CA SER A 108 0.10 -12.26 15.11
C SER A 108 -1.20 -12.28 15.95
N GLY A 109 -2.35 -12.61 15.33
CA GLY A 109 -3.67 -12.60 15.99
C GLY A 109 -4.29 -11.22 16.22
N GLN A 110 -3.64 -10.14 15.78
CA GLN A 110 -4.10 -8.77 15.88
C GLN A 110 -4.56 -8.24 14.52
N THR A 111 -5.57 -7.38 14.52
CA THR A 111 -6.02 -6.70 13.31
C THR A 111 -5.66 -5.21 13.30
N ARG A 112 -5.28 -4.70 12.13
CA ARG A 112 -5.15 -3.25 11.87
C ARG A 112 -5.86 -2.90 10.57
N GLU A 113 -6.33 -1.67 10.50
CA GLU A 113 -6.89 -1.09 9.28
C GLU A 113 -5.86 -0.16 8.66
N VAL A 114 -5.63 -0.33 7.36
CA VAL A 114 -4.69 0.44 6.57
C VAL A 114 -5.48 1.18 5.50
N ARG A 115 -5.32 2.50 5.46
CA ARG A 115 -5.95 3.34 4.44
C ARG A 115 -5.09 3.37 3.19
N LEU A 116 -5.76 3.37 2.05
CA LEU A 116 -5.16 3.57 0.76
C LEU A 116 -5.93 4.63 -0.02
N VAL A 117 -5.20 5.39 -0.82
CA VAL A 117 -5.75 6.36 -1.76
C VAL A 117 -5.30 6.02 -3.18
N ARG A 118 -6.16 6.27 -4.16
CA ARG A 118 -5.84 6.08 -5.56
C ARG A 118 -5.25 7.38 -6.12
N GLU A 119 -3.98 7.33 -6.48
CA GLU A 119 -3.27 8.43 -7.14
C GLU A 119 -2.98 8.02 -8.59
N GLY A 120 -3.68 8.64 -9.53
CA GLY A 120 -3.67 8.22 -10.94
C GLY A 120 -4.18 6.79 -11.10
N SER A 121 -3.35 5.91 -11.67
CA SER A 121 -3.69 4.51 -11.88
C SER A 121 -3.21 3.58 -10.76
N GLU A 122 -2.63 4.10 -9.68
CA GLU A 122 -2.00 3.31 -8.61
C GLU A 122 -2.70 3.48 -7.26
N TRP A 123 -2.71 2.44 -6.44
CA TRP A 123 -3.09 2.56 -5.03
C TRP A 123 -1.86 2.82 -4.18
N LYS A 124 -1.96 3.80 -3.28
CA LYS A 124 -0.88 4.24 -2.40
C LYS A 124 -1.29 4.07 -0.94
N ILE A 125 -0.33 3.72 -0.08
CA ILE A 125 -0.55 3.59 1.35
C ILE A 125 -0.62 4.98 1.97
N ASP A 126 -1.74 5.28 2.62
CA ASP A 126 -1.94 6.58 3.24
C ASP A 126 -1.77 6.51 4.75
N LEU A 127 -0.69 7.13 5.24
CA LEU A 127 -0.33 7.21 6.66
C LEU A 127 -0.45 8.64 7.20
N SER A 128 -1.03 9.57 6.43
CA SER A 128 -1.04 11.00 6.75
C SER A 128 -1.62 11.36 8.11
N ASP A 129 -2.57 10.54 8.59
CA ASP A 129 -3.23 10.75 9.89
C ASP A 129 -2.50 10.03 11.04
N SER A 130 -1.53 9.17 10.71
CA SER A 130 -0.74 8.39 11.67
C SER A 130 0.64 8.99 11.92
N ILE A 131 1.16 9.78 10.99
CA ILE A 131 2.41 10.51 11.16
C ILE A 131 2.12 11.75 12.02
N LYS A 132 2.57 11.72 13.27
CA LYS A 132 2.51 12.88 14.17
C LYS A 132 3.63 13.85 13.80
N PRO A 133 3.37 15.18 13.80
CA PRO A 133 4.40 16.18 13.58
C PRO A 133 5.50 16.14 14.65
#